data_AF-A0A534MRB6-F1
#
_entry.id   AF-A0A534MRB6-F1
#
_cell.length_a   1.000
_cell.length_b   1.000
_cell.length_c   1.000
_cell.angle_alpha   90.00
_cell.angle_beta   90.00
_cell.angle_gamma   90.00
#
_symmetry.space_group_name_H-M   'P 1'
#
loop_
_entity.id
_entity.type
_entity.pdbx_description
1 polymer ?
#
loop_
_entity_poly.entity_id
_entity_poly.type
_entity_poly.pdbx_seq_one_letter_code
_entity_poly.pdbx_strand_id
1 'polypeptide(L)'
;MRALVSYFDSFTGGGSGITLPAFVSILPLYYAMGGVALAGVLITYRIITSRFGLRLISIREDELAAEAMGINTAHLKLYAFLISAALPGIVGGIYARYVSHIEPIGTFPLLTTITMIVMCLFGG
;
A
#
# COMPACT_ATOMS: atom_id res chain seq x y z
N MET A 1 7.43 -19.28 1.86
CA MET A 1 7.63 -18.21 0.86
C MET A 1 9.07 -18.15 0.32
N ARG A 2 10.10 -18.20 1.18
CA ARG A 2 11.53 -18.21 0.75
C ARG A 2 11.90 -19.29 -0.28
N ALA A 3 11.38 -20.52 -0.16
CA ALA A 3 11.70 -21.63 -1.06
C ALA A 3 11.07 -21.53 -2.47
N LEU A 4 9.99 -20.75 -2.64
CA LEU A 4 9.36 -20.54 -3.96
C LEU A 4 10.10 -19.48 -4.78
N VAL A 5 10.66 -18.47 -4.12
CA VAL A 5 11.38 -17.36 -4.77
C VAL A 5 12.74 -17.82 -5.33
N SER A 6 13.36 -18.82 -4.72
CA SER A 6 14.61 -19.44 -5.18
C SER A 6 14.44 -20.48 -6.30
N TYR A 7 13.20 -20.86 -6.64
CA TYR A 7 12.93 -21.85 -7.70
C TYR A 7 12.61 -21.19 -9.06
N PHE A 8 12.12 -19.94 -9.06
CA PHE A 8 11.79 -19.18 -10.27
C PHE A 8 12.94 -18.26 -10.72
N ASP A 9 14.11 -18.84 -10.98
CA ASP A 9 15.34 -18.14 -11.41
C ASP A 9 15.12 -17.21 -12.63
N SER A 10 14.21 -17.57 -13.53
CA SER A 10 14.00 -16.87 -14.81
C SER A 10 13.25 -15.53 -14.70
N PHE A 11 12.57 -15.26 -13.59
CA PHE A 11 11.77 -14.03 -13.42
C PHE A 11 12.18 -13.19 -12.20
N THR A 12 12.87 -13.77 -11.22
CA THR A 12 13.27 -13.09 -9.96
C THR A 12 14.78 -12.88 -9.80
N GLY A 13 15.61 -13.44 -10.70
CA GLY A 13 17.08 -13.39 -10.56
C GLY A 13 17.62 -14.34 -9.49
N GLY A 14 16.82 -15.31 -9.06
CA GLY A 14 17.25 -16.36 -8.14
C GLY A 14 17.71 -15.87 -6.77
N GLY A 15 18.69 -16.56 -6.19
CA GLY A 15 19.31 -16.21 -4.92
C GLY A 15 20.10 -14.88 -4.91
N SER A 16 20.36 -14.30 -6.08
CA SER A 16 21.17 -13.08 -6.26
C SER A 16 20.36 -11.80 -6.41
N GLY A 17 19.04 -11.91 -6.62
CA GLY A 17 18.13 -10.77 -6.78
C GLY A 17 18.29 -10.02 -8.12
N ILE A 18 17.34 -9.12 -8.39
CA ILE A 18 17.41 -8.20 -9.53
C ILE A 18 18.01 -6.88 -9.05
N THR A 19 19.12 -6.48 -9.65
CA THR A 19 19.73 -5.16 -9.44
C THR A 19 19.09 -4.15 -10.38
N LEU A 20 18.19 -3.35 -9.82
CA LEU A 20 17.71 -2.16 -10.51
C LEU A 20 18.85 -1.13 -10.51
N PRO A 21 19.09 -0.37 -11.59
CA PRO A 21 20.12 0.66 -11.60
C PRO A 21 19.87 1.63 -10.44
N ALA A 22 20.75 1.58 -9.45
CA ALA A 22 20.65 2.35 -8.22
C ALA A 22 20.89 3.82 -8.57
N PHE A 23 19.92 4.69 -8.28
CA PHE A 23 20.18 6.10 -8.22
C PHE A 23 21.00 6.38 -6.95
N VAL A 24 22.26 6.79 -7.13
CA VAL A 24 23.20 7.10 -6.04
C VAL A 24 22.71 8.28 -5.17
N SER A 25 21.81 9.10 -5.70
CA SER A 25 21.30 10.31 -5.06
C SER A 25 19.98 10.09 -4.32
N ILE A 26 19.99 10.28 -2.99
CA ILE A 26 18.82 10.20 -2.08
C ILE A 26 17.85 11.39 -2.27
N LEU A 27 18.37 12.55 -2.71
CA LEU A 27 17.61 13.79 -2.94
C LEU A 27 16.33 13.62 -3.78
N PRO A 28 16.36 13.05 -5.01
CA PRO A 28 15.15 12.87 -5.81
C PRO A 28 14.11 11.95 -5.14
N LEU A 29 14.56 10.98 -4.35
CA LEU A 29 13.68 10.04 -3.66
C LEU A 29 12.99 10.70 -2.46
N TYR A 30 13.72 11.55 -1.74
CA TYR A 30 13.18 12.39 -0.67
C TYR A 30 12.09 13.34 -1.19
N TYR A 31 12.34 14.04 -2.30
CA TYR A 31 11.33 14.91 -2.93
C TYR A 31 10.14 14.12 -3.50
N ALA A 32 10.35 12.92 -4.03
CA ALA A 32 9.26 12.05 -4.49
C ALA A 32 8.36 11.58 -3.33
N MET A 33 8.94 11.15 -2.21
CA MET A 33 8.18 10.79 -1.01
C MET A 33 7.44 12.00 -0.43
N GLY A 34 8.08 13.16 -0.38
CA GLY A 34 7.44 14.42 0.02
C GLY A 34 6.27 14.80 -0.90
N GLY A 35 6.43 14.61 -2.21
CA GLY A 35 5.37 14.82 -3.20
C GLY A 35 4.18 13.88 -3.00
N VAL A 36 4.41 12.60 -2.72
CA VAL A 36 3.34 11.64 -2.42
C VAL A 36 2.64 11.96 -1.10
N ALA A 37 3.38 12.38 -0.07
CA ALA A 37 2.80 12.81 1.20
C ALA A 37 1.88 14.04 1.00
N LEU A 38 2.36 15.05 0.27
CA LEU A 38 1.56 16.24 -0.07
C LEU A 38 0.33 15.87 -0.90
N ALA A 39 0.49 14.98 -1.89
CA ALA A 39 -0.62 14.49 -2.69
C ALA A 39 -1.66 13.76 -1.83
N GLY A 40 -1.23 12.93 -0.89
CA GLY A 40 -2.13 12.24 0.05
C GLY A 40 -2.94 13.20 0.91
N VAL A 41 -2.29 14.25 1.44
CA VAL A 41 -2.98 15.31 2.20
C VAL A 41 -3.99 16.05 1.32
N LEU A 42 -3.59 16.45 0.11
CA LEU A 42 -4.46 17.17 -0.82
C LEU A 42 -5.67 16.34 -1.26
N ILE A 43 -5.47 15.06 -1.58
CA ILE A 43 -6.52 14.12 -1.96
C ILE A 43 -7.49 13.94 -0.80
N THR A 44 -6.99 13.73 0.42
CA THR A 44 -7.83 13.58 1.61
C THR A 44 -8.65 14.85 1.88
N TYR A 45 -8.02 16.03 1.79
CA TYR A 45 -8.71 17.30 1.95
C TYR A 45 -9.82 17.49 0.91
N ARG A 46 -9.53 17.18 -0.37
CA ARG A 46 -10.52 17.25 -1.46
C ARG A 46 -11.67 16.26 -1.27
N ILE A 47 -11.40 15.06 -0.76
CA ILE A 47 -12.43 14.05 -0.50
C ILE A 47 -13.38 14.53 0.60
N ILE A 48 -12.83 15.00 1.72
CA ILE A 48 -13.62 15.46 2.87
C ILE A 48 -14.51 16.66 2.50
N THR A 49 -13.99 17.58 1.68
CA THR A 49 -14.76 18.76 1.22
C THR A 49 -15.72 18.47 0.08
N SER A 50 -15.67 17.29 -0.53
CA SER A 50 -16.55 16.92 -1.64
C SER A 50 -17.86 16.27 -1.20
N ARG A 51 -18.84 16.21 -2.12
CA ARG A 51 -20.09 15.45 -1.93
C ARG A 51 -19.85 13.96 -1.67
N PHE A 52 -18.72 13.42 -2.12
CA PHE A 52 -18.34 12.02 -1.86
C PHE A 52 -18.00 11.80 -0.37
N GLY A 53 -17.27 12.72 0.26
CA GLY A 53 -16.97 12.68 1.69
C GLY A 53 -18.22 12.79 2.56
N LEU A 54 -19.17 13.66 2.19
CA LEU A 54 -20.45 13.78 2.89
C LEU A 54 -21.28 12.49 2.85
N ARG A 55 -21.28 11.77 1.71
CA ARG A 55 -21.96 10.47 1.58
C ARG A 55 -21.27 9.38 2.40
N LEU A 56 -19.95 9.45 2.57
CA LEU A 56 -19.21 8.56 3.47
C LEU A 56 -19.53 8.84 4.94
N ILE A 57 -19.73 10.11 5.31
CA ILE A 57 -20.14 10.49 6.68
C ILE A 57 -21.55 9.95 6.98
N SER A 58 -22.50 10.04 6.05
CA SER A 58 -23.84 9.48 6.27
C SER A 58 -23.81 7.95 6.43
N ILE A 59 -22.95 7.24 5.68
CA ILE A 59 -22.76 5.79 5.84
C ILE A 59 -22.15 5.45 7.21
N ARG A 60 -21.30 6.33 7.77
CA ARG A 60 -20.68 6.14 9.09
C ARG A 60 -21.68 6.31 10.24
N GLU A 61 -22.70 7.14 10.08
CA GLU A 61 -23.74 7.33 11.11
C GLU A 61 -24.74 6.18 11.13
N ASP A 62 -25.37 5.89 9.99
CA ASP A 62 -26.30 4.76 9.86
C ASP A 62 -26.31 4.26 8.41
N GLU A 63 -25.76 3.06 8.21
CA GLU A 63 -25.66 2.43 6.90
C GLU A 63 -27.03 2.03 6.33
N LEU A 64 -27.94 1.53 7.17
CA LEU A 64 -29.28 1.11 6.74
C LEU A 64 -30.13 2.31 6.33
N ALA A 65 -30.02 3.41 7.07
CA ALA A 65 -30.69 4.66 6.70
C ALA A 65 -30.12 5.25 5.40
N ALA A 66 -28.80 5.21 5.20
CA ALA A 66 -28.17 5.66 3.97
C ALA A 66 -28.62 4.83 2.75
N GLU A 67 -28.75 3.51 2.90
CA GLU A 67 -29.23 2.61 1.85
C GLU A 67 -30.71 2.88 1.52
N ALA A 68 -31.55 3.10 2.54
CA ALA A 68 -32.96 3.49 2.36
C ALA A 68 -33.13 4.83 1.62
N MET A 69 -32.16 5.74 1.74
CA MET A 69 -32.11 7.02 1.01
C MET A 69 -31.56 6.89 -0.42
N GLY A 70 -31.37 5.67 -0.93
CA GLY A 70 -30.92 5.40 -2.29
C GLY A 70 -29.40 5.58 -2.49
N ILE A 71 -28.61 5.63 -1.42
CA ILE A 71 -27.15 5.68 -1.49
C ILE A 71 -26.63 4.25 -1.58
N ASN A 72 -25.98 3.90 -2.70
CA ASN A 72 -25.33 2.60 -2.82
C ASN A 72 -24.05 2.55 -1.96
N THR A 73 -24.20 2.06 -0.73
CA THR A 73 -23.15 1.98 0.29
C THR A 73 -22.00 1.06 -0.14
N ALA A 74 -22.29 -0.05 -0.82
CA ALA A 74 -21.31 -1.02 -1.28
C ALA A 74 -20.30 -0.40 -2.27
N HIS A 75 -20.76 0.31 -3.31
CA HIS A 75 -19.87 0.95 -4.26
C HIS A 75 -19.06 2.10 -3.62
N LEU A 76 -19.69 2.90 -2.75
CA LEU A 76 -19.01 3.99 -2.04
C LEU A 76 -17.88 3.48 -1.15
N LYS A 77 -18.09 2.38 -0.41
CA LYS A 77 -17.04 1.74 0.38
C LYS A 77 -15.90 1.19 -0.49
N LEU A 78 -16.24 0.57 -1.63
CA LEU A 78 -15.25 0.03 -2.56
C LEU A 78 -14.37 1.14 -3.15
N TYR A 79 -14.96 2.26 -3.57
CA TYR A 79 -14.20 3.42 -4.04
C TYR A 79 -13.32 4.02 -2.93
N ALA A 80 -13.84 4.14 -1.70
CA ALA A 80 -13.04 4.60 -0.57
C ALA A 80 -11.83 3.69 -0.31
N PHE A 81 -12.01 2.37 -0.39
CA PHE A 81 -10.94 1.39 -0.26
C PHE A 81 -9.89 1.52 -1.38
N LEU A 82 -10.32 1.62 -2.64
CA LEU A 82 -9.42 1.77 -3.78
C LEU A 82 -8.57 3.04 -3.70
N ILE A 83 -9.19 4.17 -3.35
CA ILE A 83 -8.49 5.45 -3.20
C ILE A 83 -7.48 5.36 -2.04
N SER A 84 -7.88 4.73 -0.93
CA SER A 84 -6.99 4.52 0.21
C SER A 84 -5.81 3.62 -0.13
N ALA A 85 -6.03 2.54 -0.90
CA ALA A 85 -4.99 1.57 -1.27
C ALA A 85 -4.00 2.10 -2.33
N ALA A 86 -4.42 3.05 -3.18
CA ALA A 86 -3.58 3.60 -4.22
C ALA A 86 -2.34 4.35 -3.68
N LEU A 87 -2.50 5.13 -2.60
CA LEU A 87 -1.42 5.89 -1.98
C LEU A 87 -0.29 4.99 -1.42
N PRO A 88 -0.54 4.01 -0.53
CA PRO A 88 0.48 3.09 -0.05
C PRO A 88 1.03 2.21 -1.18
N GLY A 89 0.26 1.93 -2.23
CA GLY A 89 0.77 1.25 -3.43
C GLY A 89 1.89 2.03 -4.13
N ILE A 90 1.70 3.34 -4.33
CA ILE A 90 2.73 4.22 -4.91
C ILE A 90 3.94 4.33 -3.98
N VAL A 91 3.71 4.48 -2.67
CA VAL A 91 4.78 4.51 -1.67
C VAL A 91 5.60 3.22 -1.70
N GLY A 92 4.95 2.06 -1.81
CA GLY A 92 5.61 0.76 -1.94
C GLY A 92 6.49 0.66 -3.20
N GLY A 93 6.02 1.21 -4.33
CA GLY A 93 6.81 1.27 -5.58
C GLY A 93 8.05 2.16 -5.45
N ILE A 94 7.93 3.32 -4.79
CA ILE A 94 9.05 4.21 -4.50
C ILE A 94 10.03 3.55 -3.51
N TYR A 95 9.51 2.86 -2.50
CA TYR A 95 10.31 2.12 -1.54
C TYR A 95 11.09 0.96 -2.19
N ALA A 96 10.48 0.22 -3.11
CA ALA A 96 11.17 -0.81 -3.90
C ALA A 96 12.34 -0.22 -4.71
N ARG A 97 12.18 1.01 -5.23
CA ARG A 97 13.26 1.74 -5.90
C ARG A 97 14.35 2.18 -4.91
N TYR A 98 13.98 2.62 -3.70
CA TYR A 98 14.95 3.00 -2.66
C TYR A 98 15.83 1.82 -2.24
N VAL A 99 15.22 0.64 -2.06
CA VAL A 99 15.94 -0.55 -1.64
C VAL A 99 17.01 -0.94 -2.66
N SER A 100 16.81 -0.68 -3.97
CA SER A 100 17.78 -0.82 -5.10
C SER A 100 18.49 -2.18 -5.25
N HIS A 101 18.40 -3.06 -4.26
CA HIS A 101 19.02 -4.35 -4.16
C HIS A 101 18.06 -5.25 -3.35
N ILE A 102 17.27 -6.06 -4.05
CA ILE A 102 16.34 -6.99 -3.42
C ILE A 102 17.08 -8.30 -3.24
N GLU A 103 17.83 -8.41 -2.14
CA GLU A 103 18.51 -9.66 -1.79
C GLU A 103 17.56 -10.53 -0.92
N PRO A 104 17.22 -11.76 -1.35
CA PRO A 104 16.25 -12.61 -0.66
C PRO A 104 16.59 -12.90 0.80
N ILE A 105 17.88 -12.82 1.17
CA ILE A 105 18.36 -13.05 2.53
C ILE A 105 17.90 -11.95 3.50
N GLY A 106 17.86 -10.68 3.04
CA GLY A 106 17.55 -9.51 3.85
C GLY A 106 16.08 -9.09 3.78
N THR A 107 15.41 -9.30 2.64
CA THR A 107 14.00 -8.91 2.43
C THR A 107 13.01 -9.83 3.15
N PHE A 108 13.37 -11.11 3.38
CA PHE A 108 12.54 -12.05 4.13
C PHE A 108 13.29 -12.63 5.34
N PRO A 109 13.58 -11.85 6.39
CA PRO A 109 14.17 -12.37 7.60
C PRO A 109 13.29 -13.47 8.19
N LEU A 110 13.92 -14.52 8.73
CA LEU A 110 13.20 -15.62 9.37
C LEU A 110 12.31 -15.09 10.51
N LEU A 111 12.83 -14.11 11.26
CA LEU A 111 12.15 -13.47 12.38
C LEU A 111 10.85 -12.77 11.94
N THR A 112 10.86 -12.08 10.80
CA THR A 112 9.66 -11.44 10.21
C THR A 112 8.62 -12.46 9.74
N THR A 113 9.07 -13.61 9.22
CA THR A 113 8.15 -14.68 8.79
C THR A 113 7.49 -15.32 10.02
N ILE A 114 8.27 -15.54 11.08
CA ILE A 114 7.76 -16.06 12.36
C ILE A 114 6.80 -15.06 13.00
N THR A 115 7.14 -13.77 13.05
CA THR A 115 6.24 -12.76 13.64
C THR A 115 4.96 -12.59 12.86
N MET A 116 4.95 -12.75 11.53
CA MET A 116 3.69 -12.80 10.75
C MET A 116 2.81 -13.99 11.14
N ILE A 117 3.39 -15.18 11.28
CA ILE A 117 2.66 -16.38 11.74
C ILE A 117 2.13 -16.16 13.15
N VAL A 118 2.95 -15.59 14.04
CA VAL A 118 2.57 -15.24 15.42
C VAL A 118 1.45 -14.19 15.41
N MET A 119 1.50 -13.14 14.58
CA MET A 119 0.40 -12.18 14.46
C MET A 119 -0.90 -12.83 13.98
N CYS A 120 -0.86 -13.75 13.00
CA CYS A 120 -2.04 -14.51 12.61
C CYS A 120 -2.55 -15.44 13.72
N LEU A 121 -1.66 -15.97 14.56
CA LEU A 121 -2.02 -16.88 15.66
C LEU A 121 -2.51 -16.15 16.92
N PHE A 122 -1.96 -14.96 17.18
CA PHE A 122 -2.17 -14.17 18.40
C PHE A 122 -3.02 -12.91 18.18
N GLY A 123 -3.41 -12.54 16.95
CA GLY A 123 -4.46 -11.54 16.79
C GLY A 123 -4.65 -10.96 15.39
N GLY A 124 -5.74 -11.42 14.75
CA GLY A 124 -6.72 -10.52 14.13
C GLY A 124 -7.75 -10.08 15.17
#